data_AF-A0A450ZYE1-F1
#
_entry.id   AF-A0A450ZYE1-F1
#
_cell.length_a   1.000
_cell.length_b   1.000
_cell.length_c   1.000
_cell.angle_alpha   90.00
_cell.angle_beta   90.00
_cell.angle_gamma   90.00
#
_symmetry.space_group_name_H-M   'P 1'
#
loop_
_entity.id
_entity.type
_entity.pdbx_description
1 polymer ?
#
loop_
_entity_poly.entity_id
_entity_poly.type
_entity_poly.pdbx_seq_one_letter_code
_entity_poly.pdbx_strand_id
1 'polypeptide(L)'
;MGQVRNMSYEENTGNRDNIDSDNIDRAEVAKFDRMAARWWDLEGDLRTLHTLNPLRLDYVERNAGLQGRRVLDVGCGGGILAEGMARRGALVTGIDAADAPLRVAKLHRIETGIEVDYRCITAEALAEQESGAYDIVTCMELLEHVPDPATTVKACARLVKPSGSCFFSTINRNPKAWLFAIFAGEYLLGLLPKGTHDYAKFVQPSELDRWGRAAGLSTKGLQGFSYNPLTKYFQLTPNVDVNYIARLQPKSDIVG
;
A
#
# COMPACT_ATOMS: atom_id res chain seq x y z
N MET A 1 -18.48 51.18 -29.35
CA MET A 1 -18.08 50.17 -30.36
C MET A 1 -16.57 49.96 -30.22
N GLY A 2 -16.15 49.12 -29.27
CA GLY A 2 -14.73 48.84 -29.00
C GLY A 2 -14.45 47.39 -29.36
N GLN A 3 -13.50 47.16 -30.28
CA GLN A 3 -13.07 45.83 -30.70
C GLN A 3 -12.40 45.09 -29.53
N VAL A 4 -12.99 43.98 -29.13
CA VAL A 4 -12.39 43.00 -28.22
C VAL A 4 -11.39 42.19 -29.03
N ARG A 5 -10.10 42.29 -28.69
CA ARG A 5 -9.06 41.41 -29.24
C ARG A 5 -9.21 40.04 -28.59
N ASN A 6 -9.54 39.04 -29.40
CA ASN A 6 -9.51 37.63 -29.00
C ASN A 6 -8.06 37.24 -28.70
N MET A 7 -7.73 37.02 -27.42
CA MET A 7 -6.57 36.23 -27.02
C MET A 7 -6.98 34.77 -27.08
N SER A 8 -6.42 34.05 -28.05
CA SER A 8 -6.44 32.60 -28.12
C SER A 8 -5.85 32.01 -26.84
N TYR A 9 -6.64 31.21 -26.13
CA TYR A 9 -6.11 30.24 -25.17
C TYR A 9 -5.38 29.17 -25.99
N GLU A 10 -4.05 29.25 -26.03
CA GLU A 10 -3.24 28.12 -26.44
C GLU A 10 -3.40 27.04 -25.37
N GLU A 11 -4.05 25.94 -25.73
CA GLU A 11 -4.03 24.71 -24.94
C GLU A 11 -2.57 24.25 -24.83
N ASN A 12 -1.98 24.51 -23.67
CA ASN A 12 -0.71 23.94 -23.27
C ASN A 12 -0.90 22.43 -23.12
N THR A 13 -0.78 21.72 -24.23
CA THR A 13 -0.64 20.27 -24.32
C THR A 13 0.76 19.87 -23.84
N GLY A 14 1.08 20.28 -22.61
CA GLY A 14 2.29 19.90 -21.92
C GLY A 14 2.27 18.40 -21.64
N ASN A 15 2.97 17.67 -22.50
CA ASN A 15 3.68 16.43 -22.21
C ASN A 15 2.94 15.45 -21.29
N ARG A 16 1.96 14.72 -21.85
CA ARG A 16 1.34 13.54 -21.19
C ARG A 16 2.19 12.27 -21.32
N ASP A 17 3.42 12.38 -21.81
CA ASP A 17 4.22 11.24 -22.28
C ASP A 17 5.39 10.90 -21.33
N ASN A 18 5.22 11.09 -20.01
CA ASN A 18 6.24 10.68 -19.04
C ASN A 18 5.67 9.99 -17.79
N ILE A 19 4.60 9.19 -17.98
CA ILE A 19 4.13 8.20 -17.01
C ILE A 19 4.24 6.80 -17.65
N ASP A 20 5.34 6.52 -18.35
CA ASP A 20 5.75 5.14 -18.66
C ASP A 20 6.59 4.61 -17.50
N SER A 21 5.95 4.42 -16.35
CA SER A 21 6.37 3.34 -15.45
C SER A 21 5.49 2.15 -15.81
N ASP A 22 6.00 1.24 -16.64
CA ASP A 22 5.33 0.03 -17.16
C ASP A 22 4.78 -0.93 -16.10
N ASN A 23 4.99 -0.63 -14.81
CA ASN A 23 4.63 -1.49 -13.68
C ASN A 23 3.21 -1.25 -13.15
N ILE A 24 2.23 -1.03 -14.03
CA ILE A 24 0.82 -0.82 -13.66
C ILE A 24 -0.06 -1.83 -14.39
N ASP A 25 -0.80 -2.66 -13.65
CA ASP A 25 -1.86 -3.48 -14.21
C ASP A 25 -3.16 -2.66 -14.32
N ARG A 26 -3.50 -2.25 -15.55
CA ARG A 26 -4.69 -1.44 -15.83
C ARG A 26 -6.00 -2.15 -15.46
N ALA A 27 -6.03 -3.48 -15.51
CA ALA A 27 -7.23 -4.24 -15.16
C ALA A 27 -7.47 -4.24 -13.63
N GLU A 28 -6.39 -4.35 -12.85
CA GLU A 28 -6.44 -4.21 -11.39
C GLU A 28 -6.85 -2.78 -10.99
N VAL A 29 -6.26 -1.74 -11.60
CA VAL A 29 -6.65 -0.34 -11.35
C VAL A 29 -8.15 -0.14 -11.58
N ALA A 30 -8.68 -0.62 -12.71
CA ALA A 30 -10.11 -0.50 -13.02
C ALA A 30 -11.01 -1.24 -12.02
N LYS A 31 -10.54 -2.32 -11.38
CA LYS A 31 -11.27 -3.03 -10.32
C LYS A 31 -11.42 -2.16 -9.08
N PHE A 32 -10.35 -1.53 -8.62
CA PHE A 32 -10.38 -0.62 -7.46
C PHE A 32 -11.18 0.66 -7.73
N ASP A 33 -11.12 1.20 -8.96
CA ASP A 33 -11.93 2.35 -9.36
C ASP A 33 -13.44 2.10 -9.18
N ARG A 34 -13.92 0.90 -9.50
CA ARG A 34 -15.33 0.52 -9.30
C ARG A 34 -15.75 0.45 -7.83
N MET A 35 -14.80 0.23 -6.93
CA MET A 35 -15.02 0.11 -5.49
C MET A 35 -14.82 1.44 -4.74
N ALA A 36 -14.22 2.45 -5.40
CA ALA A 36 -13.83 3.73 -4.81
C ALA A 36 -14.93 4.39 -3.97
N ALA A 37 -16.15 4.51 -4.49
CA ALA A 37 -17.25 5.19 -3.80
C ALA A 37 -17.62 4.59 -2.43
N ARG A 38 -17.26 3.34 -2.16
CA ARG A 38 -17.56 2.63 -0.91
C ARG A 38 -16.29 2.33 -0.09
N TRP A 39 -15.18 3.02 -0.35
CA TRP A 39 -13.91 2.72 0.31
C TRP A 39 -13.95 2.84 1.84
N TRP A 40 -14.75 3.78 2.34
CA TRP A 40 -14.95 4.04 3.76
C TRP A 40 -16.22 3.41 4.35
N ASP A 41 -16.92 2.55 3.60
CA ASP A 41 -18.02 1.74 4.11
C ASP A 41 -17.48 0.59 4.99
N LEU A 42 -17.67 0.69 6.30
CA LEU A 42 -17.17 -0.28 7.28
C LEU A 42 -17.79 -1.68 7.15
N GLU A 43 -18.94 -1.79 6.50
CA GLU A 43 -19.63 -3.06 6.23
C GLU A 43 -19.59 -3.43 4.73
N GLY A 44 -18.86 -2.67 3.91
CA GLY A 44 -18.72 -2.87 2.48
C GLY A 44 -17.62 -3.86 2.07
N ASP A 45 -17.31 -3.87 0.77
CA ASP A 45 -16.38 -4.84 0.17
C ASP A 45 -14.93 -4.74 0.72
N LEU A 46 -14.57 -3.59 1.29
CA LEU A 46 -13.26 -3.32 1.88
C LEU A 46 -13.25 -3.38 3.42
N ARG A 47 -14.30 -3.92 4.04
CA ARG A 47 -14.42 -4.13 5.50
C ARG A 47 -13.19 -4.78 6.13
N THR A 48 -12.59 -5.76 5.45
CA THR A 48 -11.42 -6.48 5.98
C THR A 48 -10.21 -5.55 6.13
N LEU A 49 -10.04 -4.56 5.24
CA LEU A 49 -8.98 -3.55 5.37
C LEU A 49 -9.19 -2.71 6.64
N HIS A 50 -10.42 -2.26 6.89
CA HIS A 50 -10.77 -1.53 8.11
C HIS A 50 -10.53 -2.35 9.38
N THR A 51 -10.90 -3.62 9.35
CA THR A 51 -10.77 -4.53 10.50
C THR A 51 -9.30 -4.86 10.81
N LEU A 52 -8.44 -4.97 9.78
CA LEU A 52 -7.02 -5.25 9.93
C LEU A 52 -6.19 -4.00 10.26
N ASN A 53 -6.67 -2.80 9.89
CA ASN A 53 -5.90 -1.56 10.00
C ASN A 53 -5.33 -1.29 11.40
N PRO A 54 -6.08 -1.48 12.51
CA PRO A 54 -5.50 -1.28 13.85
C PRO A 54 -4.27 -2.14 14.13
N LEU A 55 -4.26 -3.40 13.65
CA LEU A 55 -3.13 -4.31 13.84
C LEU A 55 -1.92 -3.92 12.99
N ARG A 56 -2.16 -3.47 11.75
CA ARG A 56 -1.12 -2.97 10.85
C ARG A 56 -0.47 -1.72 11.43
N LEU A 57 -1.28 -0.75 11.86
CA LEU A 57 -0.82 0.47 12.52
C LEU A 57 -0.03 0.16 13.79
N ASP A 58 -0.53 -0.74 14.65
CA ASP A 58 0.17 -1.16 15.86
C ASP A 58 1.50 -1.83 15.55
N TYR A 59 1.57 -2.65 14.51
CA TYR A 59 2.82 -3.27 14.09
C TYR A 59 3.84 -2.24 13.63
N VAL A 60 3.43 -1.25 12.81
CA VAL A 60 4.32 -0.16 12.37
C VAL A 60 4.79 0.69 13.56
N GLU A 61 3.86 1.14 14.40
CA GLU A 61 4.15 1.96 15.59
C GLU A 61 5.13 1.26 16.54
N ARG A 62 4.86 0.01 16.93
CA ARG A 62 5.71 -0.73 17.88
C ARG A 62 7.13 -0.93 17.36
N ASN A 63 7.31 -0.98 16.05
CA ASN A 63 8.60 -1.30 15.44
C ASN A 63 9.41 -0.09 14.99
N ALA A 64 8.78 1.03 14.66
CA ALA A 64 9.46 2.20 14.10
C ALA A 64 9.07 3.55 14.76
N GLY A 65 7.95 3.60 15.49
CA GLY A 65 7.35 4.82 16.03
C GLY A 65 6.81 5.75 14.93
N LEU A 66 5.61 6.31 15.06
CA LEU A 66 5.04 7.19 14.02
C LEU A 66 5.17 8.68 14.32
N GLN A 67 5.16 9.07 15.59
CA GLN A 67 5.17 10.49 15.98
C GLN A 67 6.33 11.27 15.36
N GLY A 68 6.00 12.31 14.58
CA GLY A 68 6.95 13.20 13.92
C GLY A 68 7.77 12.57 12.78
N ARG A 69 7.50 11.32 12.40
CA ARG A 69 8.20 10.65 11.29
C ARG A 69 7.64 11.04 9.94
N ARG A 70 8.50 11.12 8.93
CA ARG A 70 8.08 11.20 7.53
C ARG A 70 7.75 9.80 7.03
N VAL A 71 6.50 9.58 6.66
CA VAL A 71 5.99 8.26 6.29
C VAL A 71 5.43 8.31 4.88
N LEU A 72 5.78 7.32 4.05
CA LEU A 72 5.19 7.10 2.74
C LEU A 72 4.28 5.88 2.78
N ASP A 73 3.06 5.99 2.28
CA ASP A 73 2.16 4.86 2.04
C ASP A 73 2.00 4.60 0.54
N VAL A 74 2.58 3.50 0.06
CA VAL A 74 2.61 3.08 -1.35
C VAL A 74 1.40 2.20 -1.64
N GLY A 75 0.57 2.59 -2.61
CA GLY A 75 -0.72 1.94 -2.86
C GLY A 75 -1.74 2.30 -1.79
N CYS A 76 -1.79 3.58 -1.40
CA CYS A 76 -2.60 4.04 -0.27
C CYS A 76 -4.11 3.93 -0.53
N GLY A 77 -4.53 3.79 -1.78
CA GLY A 77 -5.93 3.73 -2.20
C GLY A 77 -6.76 4.88 -1.64
N GLY A 78 -7.83 4.54 -0.92
CA GLY A 78 -8.72 5.49 -0.25
C GLY A 78 -8.20 6.05 1.09
N GLY A 79 -6.97 5.74 1.50
CA GLY A 79 -6.31 6.43 2.61
C GLY A 79 -6.47 5.81 4.00
N ILE A 80 -6.96 4.58 4.12
CA ILE A 80 -7.26 3.93 5.41
C ILE A 80 -6.03 3.87 6.34
N LEU A 81 -4.90 3.39 5.81
CA LEU A 81 -3.66 3.28 6.58
C LEU A 81 -2.99 4.65 6.71
N ALA A 82 -2.87 5.39 5.61
CA ALA A 82 -2.28 6.73 5.57
C ALA A 82 -2.89 7.68 6.63
N GLU A 83 -4.22 7.81 6.69
CA GLU A 83 -4.88 8.62 7.72
C GLU A 83 -4.71 8.05 9.12
N GLY A 84 -4.69 6.72 9.25
CA GLY A 84 -4.40 6.05 10.52
C GLY A 84 -3.02 6.40 11.08
N MET A 85 -2.01 6.49 10.21
CA MET A 85 -0.65 6.89 10.59
C MET A 85 -0.59 8.39 10.90
N ALA A 86 -1.27 9.23 10.13
CA ALA A 86 -1.35 10.67 10.39
C ALA A 86 -2.02 10.99 11.73
N ARG A 87 -3.09 10.26 12.11
CA ARG A 87 -3.70 10.34 13.45
C ARG A 87 -2.74 10.00 14.59
N ARG A 88 -1.68 9.21 14.32
CA ARG A 88 -0.59 8.91 15.28
C ARG A 88 0.57 9.91 15.22
N GLY A 89 0.37 11.05 14.56
CA GLY A 89 1.33 12.15 14.52
C GLY A 89 2.42 12.02 13.47
N ALA A 90 2.30 11.10 12.51
CA ALA A 90 3.20 11.02 11.36
C ALA A 90 2.93 12.15 10.34
N LEU A 91 3.96 12.53 9.60
CA LEU A 91 3.89 13.37 8.41
C LEU A 91 3.76 12.45 7.20
N VAL A 92 2.52 12.24 6.73
CA VAL A 92 2.21 11.18 5.77
C VAL A 92 2.06 11.71 4.35
N THR A 93 2.77 11.07 3.42
CA THR A 93 2.49 11.11 1.99
C THR A 93 1.84 9.78 1.60
N GLY A 94 0.68 9.81 0.95
CA GLY A 94 0.05 8.64 0.35
C GLY A 94 0.16 8.70 -1.17
N ILE A 95 0.62 7.62 -1.80
CA ILE A 95 0.69 7.53 -3.27
C ILE A 95 -0.12 6.36 -3.80
N ASP A 96 -0.75 6.56 -4.95
CA ASP A 96 -1.43 5.50 -5.69
C ASP A 96 -1.37 5.80 -7.20
N ALA A 97 -1.47 4.76 -8.03
CA ALA A 97 -1.57 4.89 -9.48
C ALA A 97 -3.03 5.06 -9.94
N ALA A 98 -4.01 4.69 -9.10
CA ALA A 98 -5.43 4.78 -9.37
C ALA A 98 -6.00 6.13 -8.91
N ASP A 99 -6.48 6.95 -9.85
CA ASP A 99 -7.03 8.27 -9.55
C ASP A 99 -8.34 8.21 -8.75
N ALA A 100 -9.23 7.25 -8.99
CA ALA A 100 -10.53 7.24 -8.33
C ALA A 100 -10.45 6.96 -6.82
N PRO A 101 -9.71 5.94 -6.33
CA PRO A 101 -9.45 5.75 -4.91
C PRO A 101 -8.78 6.98 -4.27
N LEU A 102 -7.81 7.58 -4.95
CA LEU A 102 -7.09 8.74 -4.44
C LEU A 102 -7.99 9.98 -4.28
N ARG A 103 -8.97 10.17 -5.19
CA ARG A 103 -9.99 11.22 -5.03
C ARG A 103 -10.86 10.99 -3.80
N VAL A 104 -11.20 9.73 -3.49
CA VAL A 104 -11.94 9.38 -2.28
C VAL A 104 -11.10 9.64 -1.03
N ALA A 105 -9.81 9.31 -1.05
CA ALA A 105 -8.88 9.63 0.02
C ALA A 105 -8.82 11.15 0.28
N LYS A 106 -8.70 11.95 -0.79
CA LYS A 106 -8.67 13.42 -0.70
C LYS A 106 -9.99 14.01 -0.18
N LEU A 107 -11.13 13.42 -0.52
CA LEU A 107 -12.43 13.84 0.00
C LEU A 107 -12.55 13.52 1.49
N HIS A 108 -12.25 12.28 1.88
CA HIS A 108 -12.33 11.85 3.28
C HIS A 108 -11.35 12.62 4.19
N ARG A 109 -10.17 12.97 3.65
CA ARG A 109 -9.23 13.91 4.27
C ARG A 109 -9.89 15.25 4.65
N ILE A 110 -10.67 15.82 3.74
CA ILE A 110 -11.39 17.09 3.97
C ILE A 110 -12.49 16.91 5.02
N GLU A 111 -13.22 15.80 4.96
CA GLU A 111 -14.31 15.49 5.90
C GLU A 111 -13.81 15.27 7.33
N THR A 112 -12.62 14.67 7.48
CA THR A 112 -12.03 14.34 8.78
C THR A 112 -11.06 15.38 9.32
N GLY A 113 -10.53 16.27 8.47
CA GLY A 113 -9.50 17.25 8.83
C GLY A 113 -8.13 16.65 9.12
N ILE A 114 -7.87 15.40 8.70
CA ILE A 114 -6.59 14.72 8.92
C ILE A 114 -5.65 15.06 7.78
N GLU A 115 -4.51 15.68 8.07
CA GLU A 115 -3.59 16.10 7.02
C GLU A 115 -2.76 14.93 6.46
N VAL A 116 -2.94 14.64 5.17
CA VAL A 116 -2.17 13.69 4.36
C VAL A 116 -1.93 14.29 2.97
N ASP A 117 -0.69 14.16 2.47
CA ASP A 117 -0.34 14.57 1.11
C ASP A 117 -0.57 13.41 0.13
N TYR A 118 -1.64 13.49 -0.68
CA TYR A 118 -2.03 12.43 -1.62
C TYR A 118 -1.59 12.75 -3.06
N ARG A 119 -0.78 11.87 -3.66
CA ARG A 119 -0.21 12.05 -5.01
C ARG A 119 -0.53 10.87 -5.92
N CYS A 120 -0.93 11.18 -7.16
CA CYS A 120 -1.15 10.16 -8.20
C CYS A 120 0.19 9.90 -8.90
N ILE A 121 0.96 8.94 -8.40
CA ILE A 121 2.32 8.62 -8.87
C ILE A 121 2.69 7.19 -8.45
N THR A 122 3.51 6.52 -9.24
CA THR A 122 4.08 5.21 -8.88
C THR A 122 5.26 5.34 -7.92
N ALA A 123 5.56 4.26 -7.19
CA ALA A 123 6.72 4.23 -6.30
C ALA A 123 8.02 4.44 -7.09
N GLU A 124 8.10 3.84 -8.27
CA GLU A 124 9.23 3.91 -9.19
C GLU A 124 9.50 5.35 -9.61
N ALA A 125 8.47 6.06 -10.08
CA ALA A 125 8.60 7.45 -10.49
C ALA A 125 8.93 8.37 -9.30
N LEU A 126 8.35 8.13 -8.12
CA LEU A 126 8.68 8.90 -6.92
C LEU A 126 10.12 8.64 -6.46
N ALA A 127 10.63 7.41 -6.60
CA ALA A 127 11.99 7.05 -6.21
C ALA A 127 13.08 7.77 -7.02
N GLU A 128 12.76 8.23 -8.24
CA GLU A 128 13.64 9.10 -9.02
C GLU A 128 13.69 10.54 -8.49
N GLN A 129 12.68 10.96 -7.72
CA GLN A 129 12.54 12.33 -7.22
C GLN A 129 12.96 12.48 -5.76
N GLU A 130 12.67 11.47 -4.93
CA GLU A 130 12.73 11.58 -3.47
C GLU A 130 13.47 10.41 -2.80
N SER A 131 14.58 9.97 -3.40
CA SER A 131 15.44 8.91 -2.84
C SER A 131 15.90 9.25 -1.41
N GLY A 132 15.70 8.32 -0.47
CA GLY A 132 16.10 8.45 0.93
C GLY A 132 15.32 9.51 1.72
N ALA A 133 14.12 9.89 1.29
CA ALA A 133 13.35 10.96 1.92
C ALA A 133 12.53 10.52 3.16
N TYR A 134 12.19 9.24 3.28
CA TYR A 134 11.19 8.75 4.23
C TYR A 134 11.80 7.94 5.38
N ASP A 135 11.38 8.20 6.61
CA ASP A 135 11.76 7.40 7.78
C ASP A 135 11.11 6.01 7.72
N ILE A 136 9.87 5.95 7.21
CA ILE A 136 9.07 4.74 7.09
C ILE A 136 8.43 4.71 5.71
N VAL A 137 8.46 3.55 5.05
CA VAL A 137 7.72 3.28 3.81
C VAL A 137 6.80 2.08 4.06
N THR A 138 5.49 2.24 3.90
CA THR A 138 4.51 1.14 3.94
C THR A 138 4.09 0.79 2.52
N CYS A 139 3.91 -0.50 2.24
CA CYS A 139 3.42 -1.03 0.97
C CYS A 139 2.57 -2.28 1.31
N MET A 140 1.29 -2.05 1.60
CA MET A 140 0.40 -3.07 2.19
C MET A 140 -0.71 -3.45 1.22
N GLU A 141 -0.81 -4.75 0.90
CA GLU A 141 -1.81 -5.30 -0.05
C GLU A 141 -1.70 -4.71 -1.46
N LEU A 142 -0.46 -4.50 -1.94
CA LEU A 142 -0.18 -3.95 -3.28
C LEU A 142 0.62 -4.91 -4.16
N LEU A 143 1.59 -5.64 -3.59
CA LEU A 143 2.57 -6.38 -4.38
C LEU A 143 1.95 -7.46 -5.26
N GLU A 144 0.80 -8.00 -4.87
CA GLU A 144 0.00 -8.94 -5.66
C GLU A 144 -0.78 -8.29 -6.82
N HIS A 145 -0.81 -6.96 -6.92
CA HIS A 145 -1.56 -6.22 -7.95
C HIS A 145 -0.66 -5.55 -8.99
N VAL A 146 0.66 -5.63 -8.84
CA VAL A 146 1.63 -5.05 -9.78
C VAL A 146 2.23 -6.13 -10.70
N PRO A 147 2.54 -5.80 -11.97
CA PRO A 147 3.19 -6.73 -12.90
C PRO A 147 4.57 -7.23 -12.44
N ASP A 148 5.37 -6.36 -11.83
CA ASP A 148 6.72 -6.63 -11.32
C ASP A 148 6.87 -6.16 -9.85
N PRO A 149 6.56 -7.05 -8.89
CA PRO A 149 6.68 -6.73 -7.46
C PRO A 149 8.11 -6.42 -7.02
N ALA A 150 9.11 -7.00 -7.68
CA ALA A 150 10.51 -6.81 -7.32
C ALA A 150 10.96 -5.36 -7.58
N THR A 151 10.48 -4.77 -8.68
CA THR A 151 10.73 -3.37 -9.03
C THR A 151 10.09 -2.42 -8.01
N THR A 152 8.85 -2.69 -7.57
CA THR A 152 8.21 -1.90 -6.50
C THR A 152 8.94 -2.03 -5.16
N VAL A 153 9.41 -3.22 -4.79
CA VAL A 153 10.25 -3.42 -3.58
C VAL A 153 11.55 -2.62 -3.67
N LYS A 154 12.19 -2.60 -4.85
CA LYS A 154 13.40 -1.82 -5.09
C LYS A 154 13.14 -0.31 -5.00
N ALA A 155 12.01 0.18 -5.51
CA ALA A 155 11.60 1.56 -5.36
C ALA A 155 11.39 1.94 -3.89
N CYS A 156 10.69 1.10 -3.12
CA CYS A 156 10.52 1.29 -1.67
C CYS A 156 11.87 1.36 -0.94
N ALA A 157 12.82 0.48 -1.31
CA ALA A 157 14.17 0.49 -0.76
C ALA A 157 14.96 1.77 -1.07
N ARG A 158 14.73 2.39 -2.24
CA ARG A 158 15.33 3.68 -2.60
C ARG A 158 14.70 4.85 -1.86
N LEU A 159 13.39 4.81 -1.62
CA LEU A 159 12.64 5.89 -0.97
C LEU A 159 12.90 5.99 0.54
N VAL A 160 13.20 4.85 1.19
CA VAL A 160 13.49 4.82 2.63
C VAL A 160 14.89 5.34 2.94
N LYS A 161 15.02 6.10 4.03
CA LYS A 161 16.32 6.51 4.60
C LYS A 161 17.18 5.30 4.97
N PRO A 162 18.52 5.41 5.00
CA PRO A 162 19.41 4.33 5.44
C PRO A 162 19.08 3.75 6.83
N SER A 163 18.57 4.57 7.75
CA SER A 163 18.15 4.14 9.10
C SER A 163 16.65 3.84 9.22
N GLY A 164 15.90 3.93 8.13
CA GLY A 164 14.45 3.78 8.12
C GLY A 164 13.98 2.33 8.11
N SER A 165 12.68 2.14 7.88
CA SER A 165 12.06 0.82 7.73
C SER A 165 11.06 0.78 6.59
N CYS A 166 11.07 -0.31 5.83
CA CYS A 166 10.02 -0.67 4.90
C CYS A 166 9.11 -1.71 5.54
N PHE A 167 7.79 -1.54 5.38
CA PHE A 167 6.79 -2.51 5.82
C PHE A 167 6.01 -3.01 4.61
N PHE A 168 5.89 -4.32 4.51
CA PHE A 168 5.16 -4.98 3.43
C PHE A 168 4.11 -5.90 4.01
N SER A 169 2.92 -5.96 3.43
CA SER A 169 1.94 -7.01 3.75
C SER A 169 1.26 -7.53 2.50
N THR A 170 0.93 -8.82 2.53
CA THR A 170 0.26 -9.52 1.41
C THR A 170 -0.20 -10.90 1.89
N ILE A 171 -0.98 -11.57 1.04
CA ILE A 171 -1.40 -12.96 1.21
C ILE A 171 -0.27 -13.89 0.76
N ASN A 172 0.02 -14.93 1.57
CA ASN A 172 1.05 -15.90 1.26
C ASN A 172 0.58 -16.87 0.17
N ARG A 173 1.41 -17.17 -0.84
CA ARG A 173 1.08 -18.14 -1.89
C ARG A 173 1.34 -19.57 -1.45
N ASN A 174 0.34 -20.21 -0.83
CA ASN A 174 0.33 -21.66 -0.66
C ASN A 174 -1.09 -22.26 -0.57
N PRO A 175 -1.23 -23.60 -0.68
CA PRO A 175 -2.54 -24.25 -0.70
C PRO A 175 -3.40 -24.00 0.54
N LYS A 176 -2.80 -23.76 1.71
CA LYS A 176 -3.54 -23.40 2.93
C LYS A 176 -4.08 -21.97 2.85
N ALA A 177 -3.31 -21.03 2.32
CA ALA A 177 -3.75 -19.66 2.10
C ALA A 177 -4.88 -19.58 1.06
N TRP A 178 -4.80 -20.40 0.01
CA TRP A 178 -5.89 -20.58 -0.95
C TRP A 178 -7.17 -21.09 -0.25
N LEU A 179 -7.06 -22.13 0.59
CA LEU A 179 -8.20 -22.68 1.33
C LEU A 179 -8.78 -21.68 2.37
N PHE A 180 -7.95 -20.90 3.05
CA PHE A 180 -8.43 -19.95 4.07
C PHE A 180 -8.88 -18.60 3.51
N ALA A 181 -8.15 -18.02 2.56
CA ALA A 181 -8.50 -16.72 1.98
C ALA A 181 -9.68 -16.84 0.99
N ILE A 182 -9.66 -17.86 0.12
CA ILE A 182 -10.64 -17.99 -0.96
C ILE A 182 -11.80 -18.89 -0.50
N PHE A 183 -11.53 -20.09 0.01
CA PHE A 183 -12.62 -21.01 0.37
C PHE A 183 -13.34 -20.61 1.67
N ALA A 184 -12.64 -20.21 2.74
CA ALA A 184 -13.32 -19.73 3.95
C ALA A 184 -13.93 -18.31 3.78
N GLY A 185 -13.24 -17.41 3.08
CA GLY A 185 -13.71 -16.03 2.82
C GLY A 185 -14.87 -15.93 1.83
N GLU A 186 -14.79 -16.59 0.67
CA GLU A 186 -15.79 -16.49 -0.40
C GLU A 186 -16.92 -17.54 -0.28
N TYR A 187 -16.63 -18.76 0.24
CA TYR A 187 -17.59 -19.88 0.20
C TYR A 187 -18.18 -20.27 1.57
N LEU A 188 -17.44 -20.11 2.67
CA LEU A 188 -17.89 -20.56 3.99
C LEU A 188 -18.48 -19.44 4.87
N LEU A 189 -17.86 -18.25 4.85
CA LEU A 189 -18.22 -17.12 5.72
C LEU A 189 -18.92 -15.96 4.98
N GLY A 190 -18.90 -15.93 3.65
CA GLY A 190 -19.55 -14.89 2.83
C GLY A 190 -18.96 -13.49 3.03
N LEU A 191 -17.69 -13.40 3.42
CA LEU A 191 -17.02 -12.13 3.74
C LEU A 191 -16.44 -11.43 2.50
N LEU A 192 -16.36 -12.11 1.35
CA LEU A 192 -15.71 -11.61 0.13
C LEU A 192 -16.52 -12.01 -1.13
N PRO A 193 -16.59 -11.15 -2.17
CA PRO A 193 -17.18 -11.50 -3.47
C PRO A 193 -16.38 -12.63 -4.16
N LYS A 194 -17.09 -13.55 -4.81
CA LYS A 194 -16.50 -14.70 -5.51
C LYS A 194 -15.55 -14.27 -6.64
N GLY A 195 -14.38 -14.92 -6.72
CA GLY A 195 -13.42 -14.73 -7.83
C GLY A 195 -12.54 -13.49 -7.71
N THR A 196 -12.31 -13.00 -6.49
CA THR A 196 -11.53 -11.78 -6.26
C THR A 196 -10.01 -12.00 -6.21
N HIS A 197 -9.54 -13.26 -6.15
CA HIS A 197 -8.13 -13.61 -5.95
C HIS A 197 -7.58 -14.56 -7.03
N ASP A 198 -6.52 -14.13 -7.72
CA ASP A 198 -5.70 -15.00 -8.55
C ASP A 198 -4.52 -15.55 -7.73
N TYR A 199 -4.56 -16.85 -7.45
CA TYR A 199 -3.56 -17.55 -6.65
C TYR A 199 -2.12 -17.39 -7.16
N ALA A 200 -1.93 -17.17 -8.47
CA ALA A 200 -0.59 -16.97 -9.03
C ALA A 200 0.05 -15.67 -8.55
N LYS A 201 -0.75 -14.67 -8.17
CA LYS A 201 -0.30 -13.32 -7.80
C LYS A 201 0.15 -13.18 -6.34
N PHE A 202 -0.15 -14.15 -5.47
CA PHE A 202 0.30 -14.12 -4.07
C PHE A 202 1.83 -14.19 -3.98
N VAL A 203 2.40 -13.48 -2.99
CA VAL A 203 3.85 -13.36 -2.82
C VAL A 203 4.30 -14.18 -1.63
N GLN A 204 5.21 -15.13 -1.80
CA GLN A 204 5.76 -15.87 -0.66
C GLN A 204 6.71 -15.01 0.17
N PRO A 205 6.81 -15.21 1.50
CA PRO A 205 7.79 -14.52 2.33
C PRO A 205 9.24 -14.66 1.83
N SER A 206 9.59 -15.81 1.25
CA SER A 206 10.91 -16.07 0.66
C SER A 206 11.18 -15.28 -0.62
N GLU A 207 10.13 -14.96 -1.38
CA GLU A 207 10.22 -14.12 -2.58
C GLU A 207 10.44 -12.67 -2.17
N LEU A 208 9.66 -12.17 -1.19
CA LEU A 208 9.87 -10.84 -0.62
C LEU A 208 11.27 -10.69 -0.01
N ASP A 209 11.74 -11.68 0.76
CA ASP A 209 13.08 -11.63 1.34
C ASP A 209 14.17 -11.59 0.25
N ARG A 210 14.01 -12.38 -0.83
CA ARG A 210 14.94 -12.38 -1.97
C ARG A 210 14.97 -11.02 -2.67
N TRP A 211 13.81 -10.42 -2.97
CA TRP A 211 13.74 -9.10 -3.59
C TRP A 211 14.30 -8.01 -2.66
N GLY A 212 13.96 -8.08 -1.37
CA GLY A 212 14.51 -7.20 -0.35
C GLY A 212 16.04 -7.27 -0.30
N ARG A 213 16.63 -8.47 -0.24
CA ARG A 213 18.09 -8.65 -0.26
C ARG A 213 18.74 -8.09 -1.52
N ALA A 214 18.13 -8.31 -2.69
CA ALA A 214 18.60 -7.75 -3.96
C ALA A 214 18.53 -6.22 -3.98
N ALA A 215 17.58 -5.62 -3.27
CA ALA A 215 17.42 -4.18 -3.09
C ALA A 215 18.21 -3.59 -1.91
N GLY A 216 19.09 -4.36 -1.26
CA GLY A 216 19.89 -3.87 -0.12
C GLY A 216 19.15 -3.84 1.22
N LEU A 217 17.96 -4.43 1.31
CA LEU A 217 17.21 -4.58 2.55
C LEU A 217 17.53 -5.90 3.27
N SER A 218 17.20 -5.98 4.54
CA SER A 218 17.25 -7.17 5.38
C SER A 218 15.97 -7.30 6.21
N THR A 219 15.42 -8.51 6.27
CA THR A 219 14.22 -8.82 7.05
C THR A 219 14.53 -8.74 8.55
N LYS A 220 13.74 -7.96 9.29
CA LYS A 220 13.88 -7.75 10.75
C LYS A 220 12.71 -8.28 11.56
N GLY A 221 11.54 -8.39 10.94
CA GLY A 221 10.35 -8.93 11.57
C GLY A 221 9.42 -9.51 10.52
N LEU A 222 8.75 -10.61 10.87
CA LEU A 222 7.78 -11.28 10.04
C LEU A 222 6.71 -11.89 10.95
N GLN A 223 5.47 -11.47 10.77
CA GLN A 223 4.31 -11.97 11.51
C GLN A 223 3.15 -12.17 10.54
N GLY A 224 2.18 -13.01 10.90
CA GLY A 224 0.91 -13.15 10.19
C GLY A 224 -0.25 -12.59 10.98
N PHE A 225 -1.43 -12.69 10.38
CA PHE A 225 -2.73 -12.36 10.93
C PHE A 225 -3.55 -13.64 11.03
N SER A 226 -4.03 -13.94 12.25
CA SER A 226 -4.99 -15.02 12.50
C SER A 226 -6.37 -14.46 12.76
N TYR A 227 -7.40 -15.06 12.17
CA TYR A 227 -8.79 -14.72 12.42
C TYR A 227 -9.41 -15.68 13.45
N ASN A 228 -10.05 -15.12 14.48
CA ASN A 228 -10.84 -15.91 15.42
C ASN A 228 -12.33 -15.86 15.01
N PRO A 229 -12.93 -16.98 14.56
CA PRO A 229 -14.32 -16.99 14.09
C PRO A 229 -15.36 -16.78 15.19
N LEU A 230 -15.02 -17.04 16.46
CA LEU A 230 -15.93 -16.85 17.59
C LEU A 230 -16.02 -15.38 17.97
N THR A 231 -14.87 -14.70 18.06
CA THR A 231 -14.81 -13.29 18.45
C THR A 231 -14.89 -12.33 17.27
N LYS A 232 -14.72 -12.84 16.04
CA LYS A 232 -14.64 -12.10 14.78
C LYS A 232 -13.51 -11.07 14.73
N TYR A 233 -12.51 -11.20 15.58
CA TYR A 233 -11.33 -10.33 15.60
C TYR A 233 -10.11 -10.99 14.99
N PHE A 234 -9.27 -10.17 14.36
CA PHE A 234 -7.93 -10.56 13.95
C PHE A 234 -6.92 -10.33 15.08
N GLN A 235 -5.84 -11.10 15.05
CA GLN A 235 -4.68 -10.94 15.95
C GLN A 235 -3.39 -11.19 15.17
N LEU A 236 -2.30 -10.55 15.60
CA LEU A 236 -0.96 -10.86 15.11
C LEU A 236 -0.51 -12.23 15.64
N THR A 237 0.14 -13.01 14.80
CA THR A 237 0.61 -14.37 15.10
C THR A 237 2.01 -14.59 14.52
N PRO A 238 2.86 -15.45 15.11
CA PRO A 238 4.11 -15.86 14.47
C PRO A 238 3.88 -16.74 13.22
N ASN A 239 2.66 -17.26 13.02
CA ASN A 239 2.35 -18.10 11.87
C ASN A 239 2.12 -17.25 10.61
N VAL A 240 2.97 -17.43 9.60
CA VAL A 240 2.94 -16.71 8.32
C VAL A 240 2.46 -17.59 7.15
N ASP A 241 1.86 -18.75 7.45
CA ASP A 241 1.38 -19.69 6.43
C ASP A 241 0.30 -19.05 5.53
N VAL A 242 -0.55 -18.16 6.02
CA VAL A 242 -1.68 -17.66 5.19
C VAL A 242 -1.45 -16.27 4.64
N ASN A 243 -0.85 -15.41 5.44
CA ASN A 243 -0.63 -14.00 5.13
C ASN A 243 0.52 -13.52 6.02
N TYR A 244 1.06 -12.36 5.71
CA TYR A 244 2.09 -11.78 6.55
C TYR A 244 2.15 -10.26 6.47
N ILE A 245 2.75 -9.69 7.51
CA ILE A 245 3.32 -8.37 7.57
C ILE A 245 4.82 -8.52 7.90
N ALA A 246 5.65 -7.92 7.06
CA ALA A 246 7.09 -7.98 7.16
C ALA A 246 7.64 -6.58 7.42
N ARG A 247 8.66 -6.49 8.27
CA ARG A 247 9.51 -5.32 8.43
C ARG A 247 10.88 -5.62 7.83
N LEU A 248 11.27 -4.81 6.87
CA LEU A 248 12.59 -4.84 6.25
C LEU A 248 13.31 -3.51 6.54
N GLN A 249 14.63 -3.55 6.66
CA GLN A 249 15.46 -2.34 6.83
C GLN A 249 16.68 -2.37 5.91
N PRO A 250 17.16 -1.21 5.44
CA PRO A 250 18.44 -1.15 4.74
C PRO A 250 19.55 -1.82 5.56
N LYS A 251 20.42 -2.55 4.88
CA LYS A 251 21.61 -3.11 5.51
C LYS A 251 22.48 -1.94 5.97
N SER A 252 22.79 -1.92 7.27
CA SER A 252 23.87 -1.07 7.78
C SER A 252 25.17 -1.59 7.18
N ASP A 253 25.83 -0.78 6.36
CA ASP A 253 27.19 -1.09 5.93
C ASP A 253 28.05 -1.23 7.19
N ILE A 254 28.52 -2.45 7.45
CA ILE A 254 29.62 -2.64 8.38
C ILE A 254 30.81 -2.04 7.66
N VAL A 255 31.14 -0.79 7.96
CA VAL A 255 32.45 -0.21 7.65
C VAL A 255 33.44 -1.03 8.48
N GLY A 256 33.97 -2.09 7.86
CA GLY A 256 35.09 -2.88 8.34
C GLY A 256 36.40 -2.35 7.77
#